data_AF-A0A0C1RJ23-F1
#
_entry.id   AF-A0A0C1RJ23-F1
#
_cell.length_a   1.000
_cell.length_b   1.000
_cell.length_c   1.000
_cell.angle_alpha   90.00
_cell.angle_beta   90.00
_cell.angle_gamma   90.00
#
_symmetry.space_group_name_H-M   'P 1'
#
loop_
_entity.id
_entity.type
_entity.pdbx_description
1 polymer ?
#
loop_
_entity_poly.entity_id
_entity_poly.type
_entity_poly.pdbx_seq_one_letter_code
_entity_poly.pdbx_strand_id
1 'polypeptide(L)'
;MPILQWEFFPALTVLPLKHGFSLRYPRDPNQSAKEEYLLRPSLKALGLDESIPIVTAGQPHGDGIAVVKSRDQLFFPQADGLLTDQSNLLLCIRVADCAALYIYDPHSTAIGLVHAGKKGTHLEIVRKALRQMTNIFGSKPSDLIVQISPCIRFPHYEIDFLSDIIHQLQSEGVEQIFDAGSCTACNLDRYFSYRAEKGNTGRMWAVLLKQPL
;
A
#
# COMPACT_ATOMS: atom_id res chain seq x y z
N MET A 1 -12.62 -11.58 19.14
CA MET A 1 -11.77 -11.96 18.00
C MET A 1 -10.61 -10.99 17.93
N PRO A 2 -9.38 -11.41 17.57
CA PRO A 2 -8.29 -10.47 17.33
C PRO A 2 -8.68 -9.50 16.21
N ILE A 3 -8.33 -8.23 16.39
CA ILE A 3 -8.48 -7.17 15.38
C ILE A 3 -7.11 -6.61 15.04
N LEU A 4 -6.95 -6.12 13.82
CA LEU A 4 -5.75 -5.44 13.36
C LEU A 4 -5.61 -4.12 14.13
N GLN A 5 -4.38 -3.87 14.58
CA GLN A 5 -3.96 -2.54 15.01
C GLN A 5 -3.40 -1.80 13.80
N TRP A 6 -3.58 -0.48 13.77
CA TRP A 6 -3.24 0.35 12.61
C TRP A 6 -2.21 1.41 12.98
N GLU A 7 -1.21 1.55 12.13
CA GLU A 7 -0.35 2.71 12.04
C GLU A 7 -0.93 3.67 11.00
N PHE A 8 -0.98 4.96 11.35
CA PHE A 8 -1.47 6.04 10.49
C PHE A 8 -0.33 6.99 10.18
N PHE A 9 -0.28 7.45 8.94
CA PHE A 9 0.74 8.39 8.48
C PHE A 9 0.21 9.83 8.54
N PRO A 10 0.90 10.77 9.24
CA PRO A 10 0.46 12.16 9.37
C PRO A 10 0.19 12.86 8.04
N ALA A 11 1.00 12.58 7.00
CA ALA A 11 0.84 13.14 5.66
C ALA A 11 -0.52 12.81 5.01
N LEU A 12 -1.15 11.71 5.42
CA LEU A 12 -2.44 11.27 4.89
C LEU A 12 -3.61 11.57 5.83
N THR A 13 -3.38 11.62 7.15
CA THR A 13 -4.42 11.82 8.17
C THR A 13 -5.16 13.15 8.03
N VAL A 14 -4.51 14.16 7.46
CA VAL A 14 -5.10 15.50 7.26
C VAL A 14 -5.91 15.61 5.96
N LEU A 15 -5.92 14.57 5.13
CA LEU A 15 -6.57 14.52 3.82
C LEU A 15 -7.94 13.85 3.92
N PRO A 16 -8.84 14.02 2.93
CA PRO A 16 -10.17 13.37 2.91
C PRO A 16 -10.08 11.86 2.58
N LEU A 17 -9.25 11.15 3.33
CA LEU A 17 -8.88 9.76 3.12
C LEU A 17 -9.15 8.94 4.38
N LYS A 18 -9.49 7.66 4.18
CA LYS A 18 -9.31 6.62 5.20
C LYS A 18 -8.12 5.78 4.77
N HIS A 19 -7.10 5.68 5.60
CA HIS A 19 -5.91 4.88 5.33
C HIS A 19 -5.48 4.12 6.58
N GLY A 20 -4.64 3.11 6.38
CA GLY A 20 -3.99 2.43 7.48
C GLY A 20 -2.90 1.49 6.99
N PHE A 21 -1.93 1.24 7.86
CA PHE A 21 -0.94 0.18 7.73
C PHE A 21 -1.04 -0.74 8.93
N SER A 22 -1.43 -2.00 8.75
CA SER A 22 -1.65 -2.88 9.89
C SER A 22 -0.33 -3.26 10.54
N LEU A 23 -0.32 -3.29 11.87
CA LEU A 23 0.78 -3.85 12.64
C LEU A 23 0.70 -5.39 12.67
N ARG A 24 1.75 -6.00 13.19
CA ARG A 24 1.81 -7.43 13.49
C ARG A 24 0.66 -7.82 14.41
N TYR A 25 0.09 -8.99 14.14
CA TYR A 25 -1.00 -9.58 14.91
C TYR A 25 -0.66 -11.02 15.31
N PRO A 26 -1.27 -11.56 16.37
CA PRO A 26 -1.12 -12.96 16.73
C PRO A 26 -1.54 -13.88 15.58
N ARG A 27 -0.67 -14.84 15.23
CA ARG A 27 -0.92 -15.86 14.21
C ARG A 27 -0.56 -17.22 14.77
N ASP A 28 -1.43 -18.21 14.53
CA ASP A 28 -1.05 -19.61 14.67
C ASP A 28 -0.40 -20.08 13.36
N PRO A 29 0.91 -20.44 13.35
CA PRO A 29 1.58 -20.90 12.14
C PRO A 29 0.99 -22.20 11.57
N ASN A 30 0.24 -22.96 12.37
CA ASN A 30 -0.43 -24.19 11.98
C ASN A 30 -1.87 -23.98 11.47
N GLN A 31 -2.46 -22.80 11.70
CA GLN A 31 -3.74 -22.43 11.09
C GLN A 31 -3.49 -21.61 9.83
N SER A 32 -4.04 -22.10 8.72
CA SER A 32 -4.20 -21.35 7.47
C SER A 32 -5.31 -20.30 7.58
N ALA A 33 -5.48 -19.68 8.75
CA ALA A 33 -6.41 -18.58 8.94
C ALA A 33 -6.00 -17.48 7.96
N LYS A 34 -6.76 -17.36 6.86
CA LYS A 34 -6.50 -16.39 5.81
C LYS A 34 -6.49 -15.03 6.50
N GLU A 35 -5.37 -14.32 6.43
CA GLU A 35 -5.13 -12.98 6.98
C GLU A 35 -6.30 -12.01 6.69
N GLU A 36 -7.01 -12.29 5.60
CA GLU A 36 -8.25 -11.67 5.12
C GLU A 36 -9.41 -11.67 6.14
N TYR A 37 -9.54 -12.70 6.99
CA TYR A 37 -10.61 -12.77 8.00
C TYR A 37 -10.46 -11.68 9.08
N LEU A 38 -9.24 -11.17 9.30
CA LEU A 38 -9.00 -10.10 10.25
C LEU A 38 -9.31 -8.73 9.67
N LEU A 39 -9.25 -8.56 8.35
CA LEU A 39 -9.39 -7.25 7.71
C LEU A 39 -10.77 -6.64 7.96
N ARG A 40 -11.85 -7.35 7.61
CA ARG A 40 -13.22 -6.81 7.72
C ARG A 40 -13.60 -6.38 9.14
N PRO A 41 -13.44 -7.22 10.19
CA PRO A 41 -13.75 -6.80 11.56
C PRO A 41 -12.92 -5.62 12.06
N SER A 42 -11.77 -5.35 11.42
CA SER A 42 -10.85 -4.28 11.81
C SER A 42 -11.12 -2.94 11.11
N LEU A 43 -12.04 -2.90 10.13
CA LEU A 43 -12.37 -1.69 9.38
C LEU A 43 -13.06 -0.63 10.23
N LYS A 44 -13.77 -1.04 11.28
CA LYS A 44 -14.42 -0.11 12.21
C LYS A 44 -13.42 0.85 12.86
N ALA A 45 -12.19 0.41 13.12
CA ALA A 45 -11.12 1.25 13.67
C ALA A 45 -10.66 2.34 12.68
N LEU A 46 -10.92 2.16 11.38
CA LEU A 46 -10.68 3.15 10.33
C LEU A 46 -11.90 4.06 10.10
N GLY A 47 -12.97 3.88 10.88
CA GLY A 47 -14.25 4.55 10.67
C GLY A 47 -14.98 4.07 9.41
N LEU A 48 -14.76 2.82 9.00
CA LEU A 48 -15.38 2.20 7.83
C LEU A 48 -16.35 1.10 8.25
N ASP A 49 -17.42 0.95 7.48
CA ASP A 49 -18.37 -0.15 7.62
C ASP A 49 -17.83 -1.44 7.00
N GLU A 50 -18.19 -2.59 7.56
CA GLU A 50 -17.72 -3.89 7.07
C GLU A 50 -18.25 -4.26 5.68
N SER A 51 -19.33 -3.62 5.23
CA SER A 51 -19.90 -3.79 3.89
C SER A 51 -19.15 -3.04 2.78
N ILE A 52 -18.15 -2.21 3.14
CA ILE A 52 -17.39 -1.47 2.13
C ILE A 52 -16.80 -2.43 1.09
N PRO A 53 -16.91 -2.13 -0.22
CA PRO A 53 -16.27 -2.93 -1.25
C PRO A 53 -14.75 -2.84 -1.10
N ILE A 54 -14.10 -4.01 -1.05
CA ILE A 54 -12.65 -4.15 -0.89
C ILE A 54 -12.06 -4.56 -2.23
N VAL A 55 -11.14 -3.77 -2.75
CA VAL A 55 -10.40 -4.06 -3.96
C VAL A 55 -9.01 -4.60 -3.59
N THR A 56 -8.63 -5.75 -4.15
CA THR A 56 -7.34 -6.38 -3.88
C THR A 56 -6.52 -6.66 -5.14
N ALA A 57 -5.20 -6.65 -4.97
CA ALA A 57 -4.23 -7.01 -5.99
C ALA A 57 -3.68 -8.42 -5.75
N GLY A 58 -3.37 -9.17 -6.82
CA GLY A 58 -2.78 -10.51 -6.73
C GLY A 58 -1.30 -10.51 -6.33
N GLN A 59 -0.59 -9.41 -6.63
CA GLN A 59 0.80 -9.17 -6.27
C GLN A 59 1.79 -10.26 -6.72
N PRO A 60 1.86 -10.60 -8.04
CA PRO A 60 2.86 -11.52 -8.58
C PRO A 60 4.30 -10.95 -8.56
N HIS A 61 4.52 -9.81 -7.91
CA HIS A 61 5.79 -9.08 -7.86
C HIS A 61 6.22 -8.64 -9.28
N GLY A 62 5.25 -8.23 -10.08
CA GLY A 62 5.43 -7.59 -11.37
C GLY A 62 5.32 -6.08 -11.24
N ASP A 63 4.78 -5.48 -12.30
CA ASP A 63 4.60 -4.04 -12.49
C ASP A 63 3.20 -3.70 -13.00
N GLY A 64 2.28 -4.66 -12.92
CA GLY A 64 0.91 -4.48 -13.36
C GLY A 64 0.18 -3.47 -12.48
N ILE A 65 -0.47 -2.50 -13.12
CA ILE A 65 -1.34 -1.53 -12.44
C ILE A 65 -2.77 -1.75 -12.93
N ALA A 66 -3.71 -1.89 -12.00
CA ALA A 66 -5.14 -1.93 -12.29
C ALA A 66 -5.78 -0.57 -11.96
N VAL A 67 -6.56 -0.08 -12.90
CA VAL A 67 -7.34 1.15 -12.74
C VAL A 67 -8.79 0.76 -12.49
N VAL A 68 -9.25 0.98 -11.27
CA VAL A 68 -10.56 0.54 -10.80
C VAL A 68 -11.57 1.64 -11.12
N LYS A 69 -12.50 1.37 -12.04
CA LYS A 69 -13.51 2.33 -12.49
C LYS A 69 -14.94 1.97 -12.06
N SER A 70 -15.17 0.75 -11.58
CA SER A 70 -16.48 0.30 -11.10
C SER A 70 -16.33 -0.74 -9.98
N ARG A 71 -17.46 -1.19 -9.44
CA ARG A 71 -17.54 -2.22 -8.39
C ARG A 71 -17.67 -3.64 -8.94
N ASP A 72 -17.65 -3.81 -10.27
CA ASP A 72 -17.93 -5.09 -10.93
C ASP A 72 -16.76 -6.07 -10.79
N GLN A 73 -15.54 -5.54 -10.72
CA GLN A 73 -14.32 -6.30 -10.49
C GLN A 73 -13.56 -5.74 -9.28
N LEU A 74 -13.43 -6.58 -8.26
CA LEU A 74 -12.77 -6.22 -7.00
C LEU A 74 -11.44 -6.97 -6.78
N PHE A 75 -11.07 -7.88 -7.67
CA PHE A 75 -9.78 -8.60 -7.58
C PHE A 75 -9.03 -8.54 -8.90
N PHE A 76 -7.75 -8.18 -8.83
CA PHE A 76 -6.87 -7.99 -9.97
C PHE A 76 -5.62 -8.89 -9.84
N PRO A 77 -5.67 -10.14 -10.36
CA PRO A 77 -4.66 -11.15 -10.08
C PRO A 77 -3.25 -10.83 -10.62
N GLN A 78 -3.16 -10.00 -11.67
CA GLN A 78 -1.89 -9.63 -12.31
C GLN A 78 -1.40 -8.23 -11.90
N ALA A 79 -2.10 -7.58 -10.96
CA ALA A 79 -1.72 -6.26 -10.49
C ALA A 79 -0.85 -6.34 -9.23
N ASP A 80 0.06 -5.39 -9.12
CA ASP A 80 0.81 -5.03 -7.92
C ASP A 80 0.43 -3.60 -7.45
N GLY A 81 -0.19 -2.78 -8.31
CA GLY A 81 -0.75 -1.49 -7.93
C GLY A 81 -2.23 -1.34 -8.31
N LEU A 82 -2.97 -0.60 -7.50
CA LEU A 82 -4.37 -0.26 -7.70
C LEU A 82 -4.51 1.26 -7.73
N LEU A 83 -5.21 1.80 -8.73
CA LEU A 83 -5.52 3.24 -8.85
C LEU A 83 -7.02 3.44 -9.00
N THR A 84 -7.57 4.53 -8.45
CA THR A 84 -8.99 4.89 -8.66
C THR A 84 -9.28 6.36 -8.35
N ASP A 85 -10.30 6.91 -8.98
CA ASP A 85 -10.96 8.18 -8.64
C ASP A 85 -12.31 7.96 -7.92
N GLN A 86 -12.74 6.70 -7.79
CA GLN A 86 -14.02 6.33 -7.20
C GLN A 86 -13.97 6.42 -5.67
N SER A 87 -14.98 7.08 -5.11
CA SER A 87 -15.17 7.14 -3.66
C SER A 87 -15.77 5.83 -3.14
N ASN A 88 -15.62 5.56 -1.84
CA ASN A 88 -16.19 4.38 -1.18
C ASN A 88 -15.73 3.03 -1.79
N LEU A 89 -14.47 2.96 -2.23
CA LEU A 89 -13.75 1.73 -2.57
C LEU A 89 -12.50 1.65 -1.70
N LEU A 90 -12.35 0.55 -0.96
CA LEU A 90 -11.16 0.32 -0.14
C LEU A 90 -10.12 -0.45 -0.94
N LEU A 91 -9.06 0.22 -1.36
CA LEU A 91 -7.90 -0.42 -1.97
C LEU A 91 -7.09 -1.13 -0.88
N CYS A 92 -6.71 -2.38 -1.13
CA CYS A 92 -5.95 -3.20 -0.20
C CYS A 92 -4.81 -3.93 -0.90
N ILE A 93 -3.61 -3.81 -0.35
CA ILE A 93 -2.45 -4.65 -0.71
C ILE A 93 -1.84 -5.22 0.56
N ARG A 94 -1.01 -6.26 0.41
CA ARG A 94 -0.31 -6.92 1.51
C ARG A 94 1.19 -6.80 1.36
N VAL A 95 1.90 -6.60 2.47
CA VAL A 95 3.36 -6.52 2.45
C VAL A 95 3.99 -7.26 3.63
N ALA A 96 5.19 -7.78 3.41
CA ALA A 96 6.16 -8.08 4.45
C ALA A 96 7.52 -7.80 3.82
N ASP A 97 8.21 -6.77 4.30
CA ASP A 97 9.43 -6.18 3.74
C ASP A 97 9.30 -5.28 2.51
N CYS A 98 8.45 -5.58 1.54
CA CYS A 98 8.21 -4.67 0.41
C CYS A 98 7.56 -3.35 0.88
N ALA A 99 7.74 -2.27 0.13
CA ALA A 99 7.08 -1.00 0.40
C ALA A 99 5.63 -1.01 -0.14
N ALA A 100 4.72 -0.39 0.61
CA ALA A 100 3.44 0.08 0.11
C ALA A 100 3.53 1.60 -0.11
N LEU A 101 3.23 2.06 -1.32
CA LEU A 101 3.13 3.48 -1.65
C LEU A 101 1.66 3.87 -1.69
N TYR A 102 1.31 4.86 -0.89
CA TYR A 102 0.03 5.54 -0.89
C TYR A 102 0.20 6.81 -1.70
N ILE A 103 -0.58 6.96 -2.77
CA ILE A 103 -0.51 8.09 -3.69
C ILE A 103 -1.85 8.81 -3.62
N TYR A 104 -1.83 10.13 -3.50
CA TYR A 104 -3.02 10.96 -3.55
C TYR A 104 -2.79 12.19 -4.41
N ASP A 105 -3.75 12.48 -5.28
CA ASP A 105 -3.83 13.72 -6.02
C ASP A 105 -4.88 14.65 -5.39
N PRO A 106 -4.51 15.81 -4.82
CA PRO A 106 -5.48 16.72 -4.22
C PRO A 106 -6.42 17.39 -5.24
N HIS A 107 -6.07 17.41 -6.52
CA HIS A 107 -6.86 18.06 -7.57
C HIS A 107 -7.87 17.11 -8.21
N SER A 108 -7.42 16.00 -8.78
CA SER A 108 -8.35 15.00 -9.34
C SER A 108 -9.01 14.15 -8.26
N THR A 109 -8.50 14.21 -7.02
CA THR A 109 -8.87 13.36 -5.89
C THR A 109 -8.61 11.87 -6.11
N ALA A 110 -7.90 11.50 -7.17
CA ALA A 110 -7.50 10.13 -7.43
C ALA A 110 -6.53 9.61 -6.37
N ILE A 111 -6.64 8.33 -6.06
CA ILE A 111 -5.79 7.62 -5.12
C ILE A 111 -5.09 6.44 -5.80
N GLY A 112 -3.93 6.08 -5.27
CA GLY A 112 -3.18 4.91 -5.67
C GLY A 112 -2.61 4.16 -4.47
N LEU A 113 -2.60 2.84 -4.55
CA LEU A 113 -1.97 1.97 -3.57
C LEU A 113 -1.10 0.94 -4.30
N VAL A 114 0.22 1.05 -4.16
CA VAL A 114 1.19 0.32 -4.99
C VAL A 114 2.16 -0.51 -4.14
N HIS A 115 2.26 -1.80 -4.45
CA HIS A 115 3.23 -2.71 -3.88
C HIS A 115 4.55 -2.64 -4.64
N ALA A 116 5.61 -2.16 -3.98
CA ALA A 116 6.94 -2.05 -4.56
C ALA A 116 7.98 -2.79 -3.72
N GLY A 117 8.30 -4.02 -4.14
CA GLY A 117 9.51 -4.73 -3.70
C GLY A 117 10.66 -4.52 -4.69
N LYS A 118 11.79 -5.21 -4.47
CA LYS A 118 12.95 -5.18 -5.40
C LYS A 118 12.54 -5.34 -6.88
N LYS A 119 11.80 -6.41 -7.19
CA LYS A 119 11.48 -6.76 -8.59
C LYS A 119 10.57 -5.72 -9.23
N GLY A 120 9.47 -5.33 -8.56
CA GLY A 120 8.56 -4.30 -9.07
C GLY A 120 9.25 -2.94 -9.24
N THR A 121 10.13 -2.57 -8.30
CA THR A 121 10.94 -1.34 -8.40
C THR A 121 11.86 -1.37 -9.61
N HIS A 122 12.55 -2.49 -9.86
CA HIS A 122 13.37 -2.67 -11.06
C HIS A 122 12.56 -2.62 -12.37
N LEU A 123 11.31 -3.06 -12.33
CA LEU A 123 10.36 -2.97 -13.45
C LEU A 123 9.67 -1.58 -13.55
N GLU A 124 10.10 -0.62 -12.75
CA GLU A 124 9.62 0.76 -12.71
C GLU A 124 8.12 0.89 -12.39
N ILE A 125 7.58 0.02 -11.52
CA ILE A 125 6.16 0.05 -11.14
C ILE A 125 5.71 1.43 -10.63
N VAL A 126 6.60 2.15 -9.92
CA VAL A 126 6.31 3.50 -9.40
C VAL A 126 6.12 4.48 -10.55
N ARG A 127 7.06 4.54 -11.51
CA ARG A 127 6.92 5.38 -12.71
C ARG A 127 5.66 5.03 -13.49
N LYS A 128 5.37 3.73 -13.64
CA LYS A 128 4.16 3.27 -14.34
C LYS A 128 2.88 3.74 -13.64
N ALA A 129 2.82 3.67 -12.32
CA ALA A 129 1.69 4.19 -11.54
C ALA A 129 1.51 5.70 -11.73
N LEU A 130 2.59 6.50 -11.61
CA LEU A 130 2.54 7.96 -11.78
C LEU A 130 2.11 8.38 -13.20
N ARG A 131 2.63 7.69 -14.22
CA ARG A 131 2.24 7.94 -15.61
C ARG A 131 0.79 7.58 -15.86
N GLN A 132 0.29 6.50 -15.26
CA GLN A 132 -1.14 6.19 -15.34
C GLN A 132 -2.00 7.20 -14.59
N MET A 133 -1.56 7.69 -13.42
CA MET A 133 -2.25 8.77 -12.72
C MET A 133 -2.39 10.01 -13.63
N THR A 134 -1.29 10.39 -14.28
CA THR A 134 -1.26 11.51 -15.25
C THR A 134 -2.18 11.26 -16.44
N ASN A 135 -2.04 10.12 -17.11
CA ASN A 135 -2.75 9.83 -18.35
C ASN A 135 -4.25 9.63 -18.16
N ILE A 136 -4.69 9.15 -17.00
CA ILE A 136 -6.08 8.73 -16.75
C ILE A 136 -6.86 9.76 -15.95
N PHE A 137 -6.23 10.36 -14.94
CA PHE A 137 -6.89 11.32 -14.04
C PHE A 137 -6.44 12.76 -14.28
N GLY A 138 -5.47 12.98 -15.18
CA GLY A 138 -4.90 14.32 -15.42
C GLY A 138 -4.01 14.80 -14.28
N SER A 139 -3.58 13.89 -13.40
CA SER A 139 -2.73 14.22 -12.27
C SER A 139 -1.41 14.82 -12.70
N LYS A 140 -0.91 15.81 -11.96
CA LYS A 140 0.44 16.33 -12.14
C LYS A 140 1.34 15.75 -11.05
N PRO A 141 2.47 15.13 -11.39
CA PRO A 141 3.38 14.58 -10.38
C PRO A 141 3.78 15.55 -9.28
N SER A 142 3.98 16.84 -9.60
CA SER A 142 4.31 17.90 -8.63
C SER A 142 3.27 18.07 -7.53
N ASP A 143 2.01 17.80 -7.84
CA ASP A 143 0.89 18.00 -6.93
C ASP A 143 0.61 16.73 -6.10
N LEU A 144 1.18 15.59 -6.49
CA LEU A 144 0.94 14.31 -5.82
C LEU A 144 1.59 14.27 -4.45
N ILE A 145 0.82 13.78 -3.49
CA ILE A 145 1.29 13.42 -2.15
C ILE A 145 1.56 11.91 -2.15
N VAL A 146 2.80 11.53 -1.87
CA VAL A 146 3.23 10.13 -1.82
C VAL A 146 3.76 9.79 -0.43
N GLN A 147 3.13 8.82 0.21
CA GLN A 147 3.57 8.25 1.48
C GLN A 147 4.08 6.81 1.25
N ILE A 148 5.26 6.52 1.77
CA ILE A 148 5.91 5.20 1.73
C ILE A 148 5.77 4.54 3.11
N SER A 149 5.28 3.31 3.14
CA SER A 149 5.11 2.53 4.39
C SER A 149 6.45 2.08 4.99
N PRO A 150 6.45 1.52 6.21
CA PRO A 150 7.55 0.71 6.69
C PRO A 150 7.89 -0.39 5.67
N CYS A 151 9.18 -0.61 5.44
CA CYS A 151 9.73 -1.58 4.50
C CYS A 151 11.12 -2.05 4.98
N ILE A 152 11.69 -3.10 4.40
CA ILE A 152 13.02 -3.58 4.81
C ILE A 152 14.13 -2.64 4.30
N ARG A 153 15.19 -2.50 5.08
CA ARG A 153 16.30 -1.57 4.84
C ARG A 153 17.64 -2.19 5.19
N PHE A 154 18.72 -1.53 4.79
CA PHE A 154 20.07 -1.81 5.32
C PHE A 154 20.07 -1.73 6.87
N PRO A 155 20.82 -2.58 7.59
CA PRO A 155 21.65 -3.69 7.09
C PRO A 155 20.89 -5.01 6.85
N HIS A 156 19.57 -5.05 7.06
CA HIS A 156 18.77 -6.28 6.99
C HIS A 156 18.44 -6.71 5.55
N TYR A 157 18.62 -5.82 4.58
CA TYR A 157 18.62 -6.14 3.17
C TYR A 157 19.66 -5.29 2.44
N GLU A 158 20.48 -5.96 1.65
CA GLU A 158 21.58 -5.36 0.89
C GLU A 158 21.11 -4.56 -0.33
N ILE A 159 19.84 -4.70 -0.70
CA ILE A 159 19.26 -4.07 -1.89
C ILE A 159 18.44 -2.87 -1.43
N ASP A 160 18.93 -1.68 -1.76
CA ASP A 160 18.29 -0.42 -1.42
C ASP A 160 17.25 0.00 -2.47
N PHE A 161 16.20 -0.81 -2.60
CA PHE A 161 15.09 -0.49 -3.51
C PHE A 161 14.29 0.74 -3.04
N LEU A 162 14.42 1.16 -1.77
CA LEU A 162 13.76 2.36 -1.28
C LEU A 162 14.39 3.62 -1.90
N SER A 163 15.72 3.70 -1.95
CA SER A 163 16.40 4.79 -2.65
C SER A 163 16.02 4.82 -4.13
N ASP A 164 15.90 3.66 -4.78
CA ASP A 164 15.41 3.57 -6.17
C ASP A 164 13.97 4.09 -6.32
N ILE A 165 13.07 3.74 -5.38
CA ILE A 165 11.69 4.25 -5.35
C ILE A 165 11.70 5.78 -5.23
N ILE A 166 12.45 6.33 -4.27
CA ILE A 166 12.51 7.79 -4.05
C ILE A 166 13.06 8.49 -5.29
N HIS A 167 14.11 7.94 -5.90
CA HIS A 167 14.67 8.47 -7.14
C HIS A 167 13.65 8.43 -8.28
N GLN A 168 12.89 7.34 -8.43
CA GLN A 168 11.82 7.25 -9.44
C GLN A 168 10.75 8.32 -9.23
N LEU A 169 10.28 8.52 -8.00
CA LEU A 169 9.31 9.56 -7.64
C LEU A 169 9.83 10.96 -8.01
N GLN A 170 11.04 11.30 -7.58
CA GLN A 170 11.67 12.60 -7.85
C GLN A 170 11.89 12.81 -9.35
N SER A 171 12.31 11.78 -10.08
CA SER A 171 12.56 11.87 -11.53
C SER A 171 11.30 12.11 -12.36
N GLU A 172 10.13 11.68 -11.87
CA GLU A 172 8.85 11.96 -12.50
C GLU A 172 8.27 13.31 -12.03
N GLY A 173 8.94 14.01 -11.11
CA GLY A 173 8.57 15.34 -10.64
C GLY A 173 7.71 15.38 -9.38
N VAL A 174 7.67 14.30 -8.58
CA VAL A 174 6.95 14.31 -7.29
C VAL A 174 7.76 15.10 -6.25
N GLU A 175 7.13 16.12 -5.67
CA GLU A 175 7.76 17.00 -4.68
C GLU A 175 7.44 16.59 -3.24
N GLN A 176 6.25 16.04 -3.00
CA GLN A 176 5.75 15.70 -1.65
C GLN A 176 5.90 14.21 -1.36
N ILE A 177 7.10 13.80 -0.96
CA ILE A 177 7.45 12.41 -0.65
C ILE A 177 7.68 12.26 0.85
N PHE A 178 6.92 11.37 1.49
CA PHE A 178 7.00 11.07 2.91
C PHE A 178 7.39 9.61 3.12
N ASP A 179 8.42 9.37 3.91
CA ASP A 179 8.85 8.03 4.31
C ASP A 179 8.49 7.77 5.78
N ALA A 180 7.87 6.63 6.08
CA ALA A 180 7.63 6.20 7.45
C ALA A 180 8.93 5.97 8.25
N GLY A 181 10.06 5.81 7.57
CA GLY A 181 11.41 5.74 8.16
C GLY A 181 11.68 4.47 8.98
N SER A 182 10.71 3.56 9.05
CA SER A 182 10.80 2.33 9.86
C SER A 182 11.22 1.12 9.02
N CYS A 183 12.06 0.27 9.62
CA CYS A 183 12.51 -0.98 9.03
C CYS A 183 11.69 -2.16 9.59
N THR A 184 11.06 -2.94 8.72
CA THR A 184 10.23 -4.11 9.12
C THR A 184 11.05 -5.19 9.82
N ALA A 185 12.28 -5.41 9.39
CA ALA A 185 13.18 -6.41 9.99
C ALA A 185 13.79 -5.96 11.32
N CYS A 186 13.82 -4.66 11.62
CA CYS A 186 14.36 -4.14 12.89
C CYS A 186 13.37 -4.29 14.07
N ASN A 187 12.07 -4.44 13.80
CA ASN A 187 11.04 -4.43 14.84
C ASN A 187 10.00 -5.53 14.58
N LEU A 188 10.39 -6.77 14.87
CA LEU A 188 9.55 -7.94 14.67
C LEU A 188 8.37 -8.03 15.65
N ASP A 189 8.33 -7.21 16.69
CA ASP A 189 7.17 -7.09 17.56
C ASP A 189 6.05 -6.26 16.90
N ARG A 190 6.43 -5.30 16.04
CA ARG A 190 5.49 -4.41 15.33
C ARG A 190 5.20 -4.83 13.90
N TYR A 191 6.12 -5.48 13.21
CA TYR A 191 5.99 -5.81 11.79
C TYR A 191 6.28 -7.29 11.52
N PHE A 192 5.70 -7.81 10.44
CA PHE A 192 6.15 -9.04 9.81
C PHE A 192 7.33 -8.74 8.89
N SER A 193 8.29 -9.65 8.84
CA SER A 193 9.43 -9.56 7.93
C SER A 193 9.71 -10.91 7.27
N TYR A 194 9.55 -10.96 5.95
CA TYR A 194 9.80 -12.18 5.17
C TYR A 194 11.25 -12.63 5.26
N ARG A 195 12.18 -11.68 5.18
CA ARG A 195 13.62 -11.93 5.23
C ARG A 195 14.07 -12.37 6.61
N ALA A 196 13.68 -11.64 7.66
CA ALA A 196 14.10 -11.97 9.02
C ALA A 196 13.50 -13.30 9.49
N GLU A 197 12.26 -13.60 9.09
CA GLU A 197 11.54 -14.81 9.48
C GLU A 197 11.66 -15.94 8.44
N LYS A 198 12.61 -15.83 7.51
CA LYS A 198 12.99 -16.89 6.54
C LYS A 198 11.80 -17.45 5.75
N GLY A 199 10.87 -16.56 5.37
CA GLY A 199 9.70 -16.86 4.57
C GLY A 199 8.49 -17.41 5.33
N ASN A 200 8.64 -17.83 6.59
CA ASN A 200 7.51 -18.26 7.41
C ASN A 200 6.95 -17.10 8.25
N THR A 201 6.24 -16.20 7.59
CA THR A 201 5.66 -15.01 8.24
C THR A 201 4.30 -14.64 7.67
N GLY A 202 3.54 -13.83 8.42
CA GLY A 202 2.31 -13.20 7.95
C GLY A 202 2.56 -12.00 7.04
N ARG A 203 1.53 -11.20 6.80
CA ARG A 203 1.61 -9.96 6.03
C ARG A 203 0.89 -8.82 6.75
N MET A 204 1.45 -7.64 6.66
CA MET A 204 0.74 -6.41 6.97
C MET A 204 -0.22 -6.07 5.83
N TRP A 205 -1.34 -5.45 6.17
CA TRP A 205 -2.26 -4.82 5.24
C TRP A 205 -1.90 -3.35 5.09
N ALA A 206 -1.78 -2.88 3.85
CA ALA A 206 -1.88 -1.46 3.54
C ALA A 206 -3.26 -1.23 2.94
N VAL A 207 -3.98 -0.21 3.43
CA VAL A 207 -5.34 0.09 2.99
C VAL A 207 -5.53 1.57 2.72
N LEU A 208 -6.25 1.93 1.65
CA LEU A 208 -6.50 3.31 1.26
C LEU A 208 -7.88 3.46 0.62
N LEU A 209 -8.62 4.47 1.06
CA LEU A 209 -9.93 4.82 0.55
C LEU A 209 -10.06 6.34 0.50
N LYS A 210 -10.64 6.84 -0.60
CA LYS A 210 -11.07 8.22 -0.76
C LYS A 210 -12.50 8.36 -0.23
N GLN A 211 -12.71 9.31 0.69
CA GLN A 211 -14.04 9.63 1.20
C GLN A 211 -14.86 10.41 0.15
N PRO A 212 -16.20 10.33 0.19
CA PRO A 212 -17.04 11.26 -0.56
C PRO A 212 -16.72 12.70 -0.15
N LEU A 213 -16.66 13.60 -1.13
CA LEU A 213 -16.60 15.06 -0.89
C LEU A 213 -17.93 15.56 -0.33
#